data_AF-A0A7J6XZA2-F1
#
_entry.id   AF-A0A7J6XZA2-F1
#
_cell.length_a   1.000
_cell.length_b   1.000
_cell.length_c   1.000
_cell.angle_alpha   90.00
_cell.angle_beta   90.00
_cell.angle_gamma   90.00
#
_symmetry.space_group_name_H-M   'P 1'
#
loop_
_entity.id
_entity.type
_entity.pdbx_description
1 polymer ?
#
loop_
_entity_poly.entity_id
_entity_poly.type
_entity_poly.pdbx_seq_one_letter_code
_entity_poly.pdbx_strand_id
1 'polypeptide(L)'
;MEMYMTYVYSRGVGGARSHCCNALLFCFPMRVYVRNLFMCVFLCVRVRVEPFFSQSEVPLWRFLASLFLSLSLSLSLSLSLSHFFFSCVFARNEWRGRGSGSKELTHFMISSQQAMVHVVSRNAEGVIVVDGKAYPMAEELVATESVIQRSIKAVAKQIADFYRPLSHRDTHGGGGVAPISDENPLIIISVLKGSYIFTADMVRYLGDYGLPHVVDFLRVASYRGTSSTNKMQLLAETQFKALRGKHVLILEDIVDSGKTLRYILDKVQREHQPATLKVCVLADKPGGRRVTMQPDFVCLTVPNKYVIGYGFEVNDRFRCFRHIFTLRPGEARRYPAHL
;
A
#
# COMPACT_ATOMS: atom_id res chain seq x y z
N MET A 1 -28.18 -23.88 30.79
CA MET A 1 -28.89 -25.13 30.49
C MET A 1 -30.38 -24.79 30.51
N GLU A 2 -30.89 -24.29 29.39
CA GLU A 2 -32.33 -24.12 29.11
C GLU A 2 -32.48 -24.34 27.60
N MET A 3 -33.17 -25.41 27.23
CA MET A 3 -33.50 -25.78 25.85
C MET A 3 -34.90 -25.27 25.54
N TYR A 4 -35.07 -24.53 24.44
CA TYR A 4 -36.36 -24.41 23.79
C TYR A 4 -36.42 -25.39 22.61
N MET A 5 -37.28 -26.38 22.75
CA MET A 5 -37.72 -27.29 21.70
C MET A 5 -38.69 -26.57 20.77
N THR A 6 -38.47 -26.68 19.46
CA THR A 6 -39.53 -26.44 18.48
C THR A 6 -39.73 -27.72 17.67
N TYR A 7 -40.86 -28.38 17.92
CA TYR A 7 -41.34 -29.51 17.13
C TYR A 7 -41.84 -29.04 15.78
N VAL A 8 -41.44 -29.70 14.69
CA VAL A 8 -42.21 -29.71 13.45
C VAL A 8 -42.60 -31.15 13.15
N TYR A 9 -43.88 -31.42 13.38
CA TYR A 9 -44.57 -32.66 13.03
C TYR A 9 -44.94 -32.60 11.55
N SER A 10 -44.56 -33.62 10.77
CA SER A 10 -45.29 -33.96 9.54
C SER A 10 -45.44 -35.47 9.50
N ARG A 11 -46.70 -35.90 9.68
CA ARG A 11 -47.14 -37.30 9.65
C ARG A 11 -46.75 -37.95 8.31
N GLY A 12 -46.15 -39.13 8.40
CA GLY A 12 -45.89 -39.99 7.26
C GLY A 12 -47.14 -40.73 6.79
N VAL A 13 -47.05 -41.25 5.57
CA VAL A 13 -47.74 -42.45 5.12
C VAL A 13 -46.75 -43.24 4.25
N GLY A 14 -46.55 -44.52 4.55
CA GLY A 14 -46.09 -45.49 3.56
C GLY A 14 -44.69 -46.09 3.72
N GLY A 15 -44.54 -46.95 4.73
CA GLY A 15 -43.71 -48.18 4.79
C GLY A 15 -42.49 -48.37 3.88
N ALA A 16 -41.30 -48.43 4.51
CA ALA A 16 -40.39 -49.58 4.46
C ALA A 16 -39.24 -49.39 5.47
N ARG A 17 -38.97 -50.42 6.28
CA ARG A 17 -37.86 -50.48 7.23
C ARG A 17 -36.53 -50.59 6.47
N SER A 18 -35.49 -49.86 6.89
CA SER A 18 -34.32 -50.41 7.60
C SER A 18 -33.01 -49.64 7.36
N HIS A 19 -32.24 -49.58 8.45
CA HIS A 19 -30.81 -49.29 8.61
C HIS A 19 -30.34 -47.83 8.76
N CYS A 20 -30.12 -47.50 10.04
CA CYS A 20 -29.32 -46.43 10.59
C CYS A 20 -27.93 -46.30 9.95
N CYS A 21 -27.52 -45.07 9.67
CA CYS A 21 -26.14 -44.63 9.86
C CYS A 21 -26.17 -43.18 10.36
N ASN A 22 -25.68 -42.99 11.58
CA ASN A 22 -25.49 -41.70 12.24
C ASN A 22 -24.39 -40.91 11.53
N ALA A 23 -24.69 -39.69 11.10
CA ALA A 23 -23.68 -38.66 10.91
C ALA A 23 -24.17 -37.39 11.61
N LEU A 24 -23.60 -37.14 12.80
CA LEU A 24 -23.74 -35.91 13.56
C LEU A 24 -23.11 -34.75 12.78
N LEU A 25 -23.92 -33.82 12.26
CA LEU A 25 -23.42 -32.50 11.87
C LEU A 25 -23.49 -31.59 13.10
N PHE A 26 -22.32 -31.25 13.66
CA PHE A 26 -22.18 -30.16 14.60
C PHE A 26 -22.27 -28.83 13.83
N CYS A 27 -23.40 -28.12 13.95
CA CYS A 27 -23.50 -26.72 13.54
C CYS A 27 -23.08 -25.81 14.70
N PHE A 28 -21.88 -25.24 14.64
CA PHE A 28 -21.55 -24.05 15.43
C PHE A 28 -22.09 -22.80 14.71
N PRO A 29 -22.88 -21.94 15.36
CA PRO A 29 -23.26 -20.66 14.79
C PRO A 29 -22.11 -19.65 14.95
N MET A 30 -21.30 -19.44 13.91
CA MET A 30 -20.51 -18.20 13.83
C MET A 30 -21.42 -17.06 13.40
N ARG A 31 -21.84 -16.23 14.37
CA ARG A 31 -22.32 -14.87 14.10
C ARG A 31 -21.15 -14.04 13.60
N VAL A 32 -21.03 -13.88 12.28
CA VAL A 32 -20.21 -12.82 11.69
C VAL A 32 -21.13 -11.70 11.23
N TYR A 33 -21.22 -10.66 12.06
CA TYR A 33 -21.72 -9.36 11.67
C TYR A 33 -20.61 -8.65 10.89
N VAL A 34 -20.61 -8.73 9.56
CA VAL A 34 -19.85 -7.76 8.75
C VAL A 34 -20.69 -7.34 7.55
N ARG A 35 -20.99 -6.05 7.58
CA ARG A 35 -21.71 -5.25 6.59
C ARG A 35 -20.82 -5.12 5.34
N ASN A 36 -21.34 -5.56 4.20
CA ASN A 36 -20.84 -5.29 2.85
C ASN A 36 -19.37 -5.63 2.56
N LEU A 37 -19.11 -6.89 2.18
CA LEU A 37 -18.15 -7.22 1.13
C LEU A 37 -18.52 -8.59 0.55
N PHE A 38 -19.00 -8.61 -0.71
CA PHE A 38 -19.25 -9.85 -1.43
C PHE A 38 -17.90 -10.50 -1.77
N MET A 39 -17.57 -11.60 -1.10
CA MET A 39 -16.48 -12.48 -1.50
C MET A 39 -17.10 -13.74 -2.13
N CYS A 40 -16.99 -13.87 -3.45
CA CYS A 40 -17.39 -15.10 -4.15
C CYS A 40 -16.31 -16.17 -3.99
N VAL A 41 -16.57 -17.17 -3.15
CA VAL A 41 -15.79 -18.41 -3.10
C VAL A 41 -16.37 -19.36 -4.15
N PHE A 42 -15.61 -19.65 -5.21
CA PHE A 42 -15.96 -20.69 -6.17
C PHE A 42 -15.71 -22.07 -5.56
N LEU A 43 -16.78 -22.73 -5.11
CA LEU A 43 -16.73 -24.14 -4.73
C LEU A 43 -16.82 -25.00 -6.00
N CYS A 44 -15.72 -25.62 -6.40
CA CYS A 44 -15.68 -26.53 -7.55
C CYS A 44 -16.21 -27.91 -7.13
N VAL A 45 -17.50 -28.17 -7.36
CA VAL A 45 -18.09 -29.51 -7.13
C VAL A 45 -17.85 -30.36 -8.37
N ARG A 46 -17.01 -31.39 -8.23
CA ARG A 46 -16.70 -32.37 -9.27
C ARG A 46 -17.74 -33.49 -9.22
N VAL A 47 -18.78 -33.42 -10.05
CA VAL A 47 -19.78 -34.49 -10.17
C VAL A 47 -19.24 -35.56 -11.12
N ARG A 48 -19.08 -36.80 -10.63
CA ARG A 48 -18.74 -37.99 -11.41
C ARG A 48 -20.05 -38.75 -11.64
N VAL A 49 -20.44 -38.98 -12.90
CA VAL A 49 -21.65 -39.72 -13.29
C VAL A 49 -21.22 -40.89 -14.17
N GLU A 50 -21.61 -42.11 -13.78
CA GLU A 50 -21.52 -43.35 -14.55
C GLU A 50 -22.77 -44.21 -14.23
N PRO A 51 -23.21 -45.13 -15.11
CA PRO A 51 -24.57 -45.10 -15.68
C PRO A 51 -25.46 -46.29 -15.25
N PHE A 52 -26.77 -46.18 -15.48
CA PHE A 52 -27.63 -47.36 -15.66
C PHE A 52 -28.79 -47.06 -16.63
N PHE A 53 -28.90 -47.87 -17.69
CA PHE A 53 -29.97 -47.84 -18.68
C PHE A 53 -31.24 -48.52 -18.13
N SER A 54 -32.41 -47.92 -18.34
CA SER A 54 -33.63 -48.64 -18.75
C SER A 54 -34.77 -47.67 -19.15
N GLN A 55 -35.19 -47.85 -20.39
CA GLN A 55 -36.32 -47.42 -21.21
C GLN A 55 -37.49 -46.53 -20.70
N SER A 56 -37.96 -45.73 -21.68
CA SER A 56 -39.30 -45.13 -21.90
C SER A 56 -39.60 -43.70 -21.40
N GLU A 57 -39.38 -42.76 -22.33
CA GLU A 57 -40.19 -41.57 -22.72
C GLU A 57 -40.81 -40.65 -21.65
N VAL A 58 -40.20 -39.46 -21.43
CA VAL A 58 -40.62 -38.12 -21.91
C VAL A 58 -39.43 -37.15 -21.65
N PRO A 59 -39.03 -36.25 -22.57
CA PRO A 59 -37.79 -35.48 -22.37
C PRO A 59 -37.93 -34.28 -21.39
N LEU A 60 -37.24 -34.39 -20.26
CA LEU A 60 -37.08 -33.39 -19.18
C LEU A 60 -36.39 -32.07 -19.62
N TRP A 61 -35.92 -31.95 -20.87
CA TRP A 61 -35.18 -30.78 -21.36
C TRP A 61 -36.05 -29.53 -21.59
N ARG A 62 -37.37 -29.69 -21.76
CA ARG A 62 -38.28 -28.54 -21.90
C ARG A 62 -38.52 -27.77 -20.61
N PHE A 63 -38.31 -28.39 -19.44
CA PHE A 63 -38.41 -27.72 -18.14
C PHE A 63 -37.11 -27.02 -17.71
N LEU A 64 -35.97 -27.49 -18.22
CA LEU A 64 -34.65 -26.91 -17.92
C LEU A 64 -34.34 -25.68 -18.78
N ALA A 65 -34.88 -25.59 -20.00
CA ALA A 65 -34.70 -24.43 -20.88
C ALA A 65 -35.40 -23.16 -20.37
N SER A 66 -36.57 -23.30 -19.74
CA SER A 66 -37.31 -22.17 -19.15
C SER A 66 -36.65 -21.60 -17.90
N LEU A 67 -35.96 -22.43 -17.10
CA LEU A 67 -35.25 -21.99 -15.90
C LEU A 67 -33.96 -21.22 -16.25
N PHE A 68 -33.29 -21.59 -17.35
CA PHE A 68 -32.09 -20.90 -17.84
C PHE A 68 -32.40 -19.54 -18.48
N LEU A 69 -33.53 -19.38 -19.20
CA LEU A 69 -33.90 -18.07 -19.75
C LEU A 69 -34.31 -17.05 -18.66
N SER A 70 -34.94 -17.50 -17.57
CA SER A 70 -35.34 -16.61 -16.47
C SER A 70 -34.17 -16.12 -15.62
N LEU A 71 -33.07 -16.88 -15.53
CA LEU A 71 -31.84 -16.42 -14.87
C LEU A 71 -30.97 -15.51 -15.75
N SER A 72 -31.12 -15.56 -17.07
CA SER A 72 -30.38 -14.65 -17.98
C SER A 72 -31.01 -13.25 -18.11
N LEU A 73 -32.32 -13.09 -17.89
CA LEU A 73 -32.98 -11.78 -17.92
C LEU A 73 -32.88 -10.98 -16.61
N SER A 74 -32.54 -11.63 -15.48
CA SER A 74 -32.38 -10.97 -14.19
C SER A 74 -30.96 -10.47 -13.91
N LEU A 75 -29.98 -10.76 -14.79
CA LEU A 75 -28.61 -10.25 -14.73
C LEU A 75 -28.24 -9.20 -15.78
N SER A 76 -29.20 -8.74 -16.59
CA SER A 76 -28.95 -7.79 -17.70
C SER A 76 -29.26 -6.32 -17.37
N LEU A 77 -29.62 -5.99 -16.12
CA LEU A 77 -29.95 -4.61 -15.70
C LEU A 77 -28.95 -3.99 -14.71
N SER A 78 -27.81 -4.62 -14.47
CA SER A 78 -26.73 -4.00 -13.71
C SER A 78 -25.38 -4.50 -14.23
N LEU A 79 -24.85 -3.86 -15.29
CA LEU A 79 -23.43 -3.87 -15.70
C LEU A 79 -23.24 -3.09 -17.01
N SER A 80 -23.33 -1.76 -16.98
CA SER A 80 -22.73 -0.92 -18.02
C SER A 80 -21.28 -0.60 -17.63
N LEU A 81 -20.39 -1.60 -17.59
CA LEU A 81 -18.93 -1.39 -17.48
C LEU A 81 -18.09 -2.65 -17.74
N SER A 82 -18.62 -3.67 -18.41
CA SER A 82 -17.91 -4.93 -18.69
C SER A 82 -17.79 -5.27 -20.18
N HIS A 83 -17.94 -4.28 -21.07
CA HIS A 83 -17.69 -4.48 -22.51
C HIS A 83 -16.20 -4.55 -22.91
N PHE A 84 -15.28 -4.61 -21.95
CA PHE A 84 -13.85 -4.80 -22.24
C PHE A 84 -13.27 -6.16 -21.82
N PHE A 85 -14.04 -7.03 -21.16
CA PHE A 85 -13.49 -8.27 -20.57
C PHE A 85 -14.09 -9.59 -21.08
N PHE A 86 -15.10 -9.55 -21.95
CA PHE A 86 -15.86 -10.77 -22.32
C PHE A 86 -15.47 -11.44 -23.64
N SER A 87 -14.40 -11.00 -24.33
CA SER A 87 -13.92 -11.66 -25.56
C SER A 87 -12.74 -12.62 -25.37
N CYS A 88 -12.25 -12.86 -24.15
CA CYS A 88 -11.06 -13.69 -23.95
C CYS A 88 -11.29 -15.07 -23.30
N VAL A 89 -12.53 -15.48 -23.00
CA VAL A 89 -12.79 -16.75 -22.29
C VAL A 89 -13.51 -17.82 -23.14
N PHE A 90 -14.03 -17.48 -24.32
CA PHE A 90 -14.62 -18.44 -25.26
C PHE A 90 -13.72 -18.69 -26.47
N ALA A 91 -12.51 -19.21 -26.24
CA ALA A 91 -11.65 -19.71 -27.31
C ALA A 91 -10.78 -20.89 -26.85
N ARG A 92 -11.34 -21.81 -26.04
CA ARG A 92 -10.57 -22.96 -25.54
C ARG A 92 -11.24 -24.32 -25.56
N ASN A 93 -12.37 -24.49 -26.25
CA ASN A 93 -12.96 -25.82 -26.44
C ASN A 93 -13.59 -25.96 -27.83
N GLU A 94 -12.77 -25.89 -28.89
CA GLU A 94 -13.11 -26.47 -30.20
C GLU A 94 -11.89 -26.51 -31.12
N TRP A 95 -10.89 -27.36 -30.83
CA TRP A 95 -9.86 -27.68 -31.83
C TRP A 95 -9.49 -29.17 -31.72
N ARG A 96 -10.37 -30.01 -32.27
CA ARG A 96 -10.02 -31.35 -32.76
C ARG A 96 -10.12 -31.32 -34.29
N GLY A 97 -8.97 -31.37 -34.96
CA GLY A 97 -8.88 -31.91 -36.33
C GLY A 97 -8.51 -30.93 -37.45
N ARG A 98 -7.28 -31.12 -37.96
CA ARG A 98 -6.78 -30.90 -39.34
C ARG A 98 -6.68 -29.46 -39.86
N GLY A 99 -5.45 -29.07 -40.19
CA GLY A 99 -5.17 -27.97 -41.13
C GLY A 99 -3.85 -27.27 -40.86
N SER A 100 -2.86 -27.52 -41.72
CA SER A 100 -1.62 -26.77 -41.81
C SER A 100 -1.89 -25.28 -42.05
N GLY A 101 -1.33 -24.42 -41.20
CA GLY A 101 -1.36 -22.97 -41.39
C GLY A 101 -0.70 -22.26 -40.22
N SER A 102 0.52 -21.79 -40.43
CA SER A 102 1.21 -20.84 -39.56
C SER A 102 0.32 -19.62 -39.34
N LYS A 103 -0.16 -19.41 -38.11
CA LYS A 103 -0.79 -18.15 -37.70
C LYS A 103 -0.10 -17.63 -36.46
N GLU A 104 0.48 -16.45 -36.64
CA GLU A 104 1.16 -15.63 -35.65
C GLU A 104 0.35 -15.54 -34.36
N LEU A 105 0.98 -15.92 -33.26
CA LEU A 105 0.52 -15.60 -31.92
C LEU A 105 0.63 -14.08 -31.76
N THR A 106 -0.50 -13.39 -31.82
CA THR A 106 -0.63 -11.98 -31.46
C THR A 106 -0.32 -11.85 -29.97
N HIS A 107 0.96 -11.57 -29.70
CA HIS A 107 1.45 -11.16 -28.41
C HIS A 107 0.76 -9.83 -28.08
N PHE A 108 -0.27 -9.85 -27.22
CA PHE A 108 -0.74 -8.64 -26.56
C PHE A 108 0.35 -8.19 -25.59
N MET A 109 1.36 -7.50 -26.12
CA MET A 109 2.20 -6.63 -25.32
C MET A 109 1.27 -5.60 -24.68
N ILE A 110 1.02 -5.73 -23.38
CA ILE A 110 0.65 -4.57 -22.57
C ILE A 110 1.79 -3.58 -22.81
N SER A 111 1.50 -2.56 -23.61
CA SER A 111 2.44 -1.54 -24.03
C SER A 111 3.22 -1.06 -22.81
N SER A 112 4.54 -1.07 -22.95
CA SER A 112 5.52 -0.68 -21.94
C SER A 112 5.03 0.53 -21.16
N GLN A 113 5.03 0.43 -19.83
CA GLN A 113 4.82 1.50 -18.85
C GLN A 113 5.11 2.90 -19.41
N GLN A 114 4.13 3.56 -20.01
CA GLN A 114 4.22 4.99 -20.22
C GLN A 114 4.13 5.60 -18.83
N ALA A 115 5.27 6.07 -18.33
CA ALA A 115 5.31 6.82 -17.09
C ALA A 115 4.26 7.92 -17.16
N MET A 116 3.33 7.97 -16.20
CA MET A 116 2.32 9.03 -16.13
C MET A 116 3.03 10.38 -16.19
N VAL A 117 2.82 11.12 -17.28
CA VAL A 117 3.34 12.48 -17.46
C VAL A 117 2.26 13.43 -16.97
N HIS A 118 2.55 14.17 -15.89
CA HIS A 118 1.64 15.22 -15.42
C HIS A 118 1.70 16.40 -16.38
N VAL A 119 0.53 16.94 -16.73
CA VAL A 119 0.43 18.13 -17.57
C VAL A 119 0.52 19.35 -16.68
N VAL A 120 1.55 20.18 -16.89
CA VAL A 120 1.80 21.39 -16.11
C VAL A 120 1.56 22.61 -16.99
N SER A 121 0.77 23.56 -16.50
CA SER A 121 0.50 24.82 -17.20
C SER A 121 0.31 25.97 -16.21
N ARG A 122 0.05 27.18 -16.75
CA ARG A 122 -0.45 28.31 -15.98
C ARG A 122 -1.79 28.76 -16.57
N ASN A 123 -2.74 29.15 -15.72
CA ASN A 123 -4.00 29.72 -16.16
C ASN A 123 -3.86 31.23 -16.50
N ALA A 124 -4.97 31.89 -16.85
CA ALA A 124 -4.98 33.31 -17.23
C ALA A 124 -4.47 34.24 -16.11
N GLU A 125 -4.63 33.86 -14.84
CA GLU A 125 -4.14 34.61 -13.68
C GLU A 125 -2.68 34.25 -13.30
N GLY A 126 -2.00 33.45 -14.13
CA GLY A 126 -0.63 33.01 -13.87
C GLY A 126 -0.50 31.97 -12.75
N VAL A 127 -1.60 31.38 -12.27
CA VAL A 127 -1.61 30.33 -11.25
C VAL A 127 -1.15 29.01 -11.85
N ILE A 128 -0.32 28.27 -11.11
CA ILE A 128 0.17 26.95 -11.52
C ILE A 128 -1.00 25.96 -11.55
N VAL A 129 -1.11 25.22 -12.65
CA VAL A 129 -2.10 24.16 -12.85
C VAL A 129 -1.36 22.85 -13.12
N VAL A 130 -1.72 21.79 -12.41
CA VAL A 130 -1.22 20.43 -12.67
C VAL A 130 -2.43 19.51 -12.88
N ASP A 131 -2.48 18.85 -14.02
CA ASP A 131 -3.60 17.97 -14.45
C ASP A 131 -4.98 18.65 -14.31
N GLY A 132 -5.06 19.92 -14.73
CA GLY A 132 -6.27 20.72 -14.66
C GLY A 132 -6.61 21.29 -13.27
N LYS A 133 -5.85 20.95 -12.23
CA LYS A 133 -6.05 21.49 -10.87
C LYS A 133 -5.15 22.70 -10.60
N ALA A 134 -5.76 23.82 -10.21
CA ALA A 134 -5.05 25.06 -9.87
C ALA A 134 -4.50 25.07 -8.42
N TYR A 135 -3.31 25.64 -8.26
CA TYR A 135 -2.60 25.77 -6.98
C TYR A 135 -2.22 27.25 -6.73
N PRO A 136 -3.17 28.10 -6.28
CA PRO A 136 -2.97 29.55 -6.16
C PRO A 136 -1.90 29.95 -5.15
N MET A 137 -1.63 29.11 -4.16
CA MET A 137 -0.61 29.33 -3.13
C MET A 137 0.82 29.04 -3.60
N ALA A 138 0.97 28.34 -4.72
CA ALA A 138 2.27 27.93 -5.25
C ALA A 138 2.94 29.06 -6.05
N GLU A 139 4.22 29.28 -5.79
CA GLU A 139 5.07 30.21 -6.55
C GLU A 139 5.71 29.47 -7.75
N GLU A 140 6.37 28.35 -7.47
CA GLU A 140 7.02 27.46 -8.45
C GLU A 140 6.66 25.99 -8.18
N LEU A 141 6.60 25.19 -9.23
CA LEU A 141 6.52 23.73 -9.12
C LEU A 141 7.94 23.17 -8.95
N VAL A 142 8.20 22.44 -7.87
CA VAL A 142 9.49 21.79 -7.60
C VAL A 142 9.53 20.41 -8.23
N ALA A 143 8.51 19.59 -7.98
CA ALA A 143 8.42 18.24 -8.52
C ALA A 143 6.97 17.78 -8.62
N THR A 144 6.63 17.12 -9.73
CA THR A 144 5.34 16.42 -9.90
C THR A 144 5.36 15.07 -9.19
N GLU A 145 4.18 14.46 -9.02
CA GLU A 145 4.07 13.17 -8.34
C GLU A 145 4.89 12.08 -9.05
N SER A 146 4.81 12.02 -10.39
CA SER A 146 5.60 11.03 -11.14
C SER A 146 7.11 11.26 -11.09
N VAL A 147 7.59 12.49 -10.89
CA VAL A 147 9.02 12.75 -10.61
C VAL A 147 9.38 12.25 -9.21
N ILE A 148 8.55 12.56 -8.22
CA ILE A 148 8.73 12.13 -6.83
C ILE A 148 8.78 10.60 -6.74
N GLN A 149 7.75 9.91 -7.24
CA GLN A 149 7.64 8.45 -7.20
C GLN A 149 8.80 7.75 -7.92
N ARG A 150 9.23 8.27 -9.09
CA ARG A 150 10.40 7.74 -9.80
C ARG A 150 11.67 7.86 -8.96
N SER A 151 11.86 8.99 -8.29
CA SER A 151 13.02 9.19 -7.43
C SER A 151 12.99 8.27 -6.21
N ILE A 152 11.86 8.19 -5.50
CA ILE A 152 11.70 7.30 -4.34
C ILE A 152 11.97 5.85 -4.75
N LYS A 153 11.43 5.38 -5.88
CA LYS A 153 11.69 4.03 -6.40
C LYS A 153 13.17 3.80 -6.69
N ALA A 154 13.84 4.77 -7.32
CA ALA A 154 15.27 4.67 -7.62
C ALA A 154 16.11 4.59 -6.33
N VAL A 155 15.80 5.42 -5.33
CA VAL A 155 16.48 5.41 -4.04
C VAL A 155 16.16 4.15 -3.23
N ALA A 156 14.93 3.65 -3.26
CA ALA A 156 14.57 2.37 -2.64
C ALA A 156 15.43 1.22 -3.16
N LYS A 157 15.72 1.20 -4.48
CA LYS A 157 16.66 0.24 -5.06
C LYS A 157 18.06 0.38 -4.47
N GLN A 158 18.58 1.61 -4.37
CA GLN A 158 19.91 1.89 -3.80
C GLN A 158 20.00 1.41 -2.34
N ILE A 159 18.95 1.68 -1.54
CA ILE A 159 18.86 1.24 -0.14
C ILE A 159 18.85 -0.30 -0.09
N ALA A 160 18.03 -0.95 -0.90
CA ALA A 160 17.96 -2.41 -0.95
C ALA A 160 19.30 -3.04 -1.33
N ASP A 161 19.97 -2.51 -2.36
CA ASP A 161 21.28 -3.01 -2.79
C ASP A 161 22.36 -2.80 -1.71
N PHE A 162 22.31 -1.68 -0.98
CA PHE A 162 23.24 -1.40 0.12
C PHE A 162 23.04 -2.35 1.31
N TYR A 163 21.79 -2.60 1.73
CA TYR A 163 21.49 -3.38 2.93
C TYR A 163 21.45 -4.89 2.69
N ARG A 164 21.15 -5.37 1.48
CA ARG A 164 21.02 -6.80 1.16
C ARG A 164 22.21 -7.68 1.61
N PRO A 165 23.48 -7.28 1.44
CA PRO A 165 24.61 -8.13 1.86
C PRO A 165 24.93 -8.02 3.36
N LEU A 166 24.25 -7.16 4.12
CA LEU A 166 24.63 -6.86 5.50
C LEU A 166 24.03 -7.85 6.50
N SER A 167 24.74 -8.03 7.61
CA SER A 167 24.32 -8.83 8.75
C SER A 167 24.43 -8.00 10.03
N HIS A 168 23.51 -8.19 10.95
CA HIS A 168 23.47 -7.48 12.22
C HIS A 168 23.17 -8.42 13.39
N ARG A 169 23.15 -7.91 14.61
CA ARG A 169 22.90 -8.71 15.81
C ARG A 169 21.60 -9.52 15.67
N ASP A 170 21.69 -10.84 15.85
CA ASP A 170 20.51 -11.70 15.86
C ASP A 170 19.74 -11.53 17.16
N THR A 171 18.45 -11.20 17.05
CA THR A 171 17.52 -11.10 18.18
C THR A 171 16.44 -12.17 18.15
N HIS A 172 16.37 -12.97 17.08
CA HIS A 172 15.43 -14.07 16.92
C HIS A 172 16.03 -15.38 17.45
N GLY A 173 17.24 -15.75 16.98
CA GLY A 173 17.92 -17.01 17.30
C GLY A 173 18.73 -17.03 18.60
N GLY A 174 18.68 -15.95 19.39
CA GLY A 174 19.27 -15.93 20.74
C GLY A 174 20.76 -15.58 20.86
N GLY A 175 21.44 -15.18 19.76
CA GLY A 175 22.78 -14.60 19.83
C GLY A 175 23.56 -14.59 18.50
N GLY A 176 24.64 -13.80 18.42
CA GLY A 176 25.50 -13.70 17.24
C GLY A 176 25.06 -12.65 16.22
N VAL A 177 25.34 -12.91 14.94
CA VAL A 177 24.96 -12.06 13.81
C VAL A 177 24.17 -12.88 12.78
N ALA A 178 23.14 -12.27 12.20
CA ALA A 178 22.28 -12.86 11.19
C ALA A 178 22.09 -11.87 10.02
N PRO A 179 21.85 -12.37 8.79
CA PRO A 179 21.53 -11.52 7.66
C PRO A 179 20.21 -10.77 7.89
N ILE A 180 20.01 -9.66 7.16
CA ILE A 180 18.69 -8.99 7.15
C ILE A 180 17.65 -9.94 6.55
N SER A 181 16.65 -10.30 7.34
CA SER A 181 15.55 -11.20 7.01
C SER A 181 14.27 -10.78 7.74
N ASP A 182 13.12 -11.44 7.54
CA ASP A 182 11.91 -11.14 8.31
C ASP A 182 12.06 -11.42 9.82
N GLU A 183 12.97 -12.33 10.20
CA GLU A 183 13.32 -12.61 11.60
C GLU A 183 14.18 -11.50 12.21
N ASN A 184 15.02 -10.88 11.38
CA ASN A 184 15.97 -9.84 11.74
C ASN A 184 15.92 -8.68 10.73
N PRO A 185 14.80 -7.93 10.68
CA PRO A 185 14.55 -6.97 9.60
C PRO A 185 15.37 -5.69 9.78
N LEU A 186 15.53 -4.94 8.68
CA LEU A 186 16.01 -3.56 8.76
C LEU A 186 15.05 -2.74 9.64
N ILE A 187 15.60 -1.98 10.59
CA ILE A 187 14.80 -1.10 11.44
C ILE A 187 14.69 0.26 10.77
N ILE A 188 13.46 0.69 10.47
CA ILE A 188 13.17 2.00 9.93
C ILE A 188 12.57 2.88 11.03
N ILE A 189 13.13 4.07 11.22
CA ILE A 189 12.58 5.11 12.11
C ILE A 189 12.08 6.27 11.25
N SER A 190 10.77 6.47 11.25
CA SER A 190 10.11 7.55 10.51
C SER A 190 9.86 8.76 11.40
N VAL A 191 10.25 9.96 10.94
CA VAL A 191 10.13 11.19 11.71
C VAL A 191 8.79 11.88 11.44
N LEU A 192 7.92 11.92 12.46
CA LEU A 192 6.62 12.58 12.39
C LEU A 192 6.72 14.10 12.58
N LYS A 193 5.81 14.88 11.98
CA LYS A 193 4.70 14.46 11.10
C LYS A 193 5.06 14.49 9.61
N GLY A 194 6.18 15.10 9.24
CA GLY A 194 6.54 15.37 7.85
C GLY A 194 6.61 14.12 6.97
N SER A 195 7.27 13.09 7.49
CA SER A 195 7.73 11.98 6.65
C SER A 195 6.71 10.85 6.44
N TYR A 196 5.50 10.87 7.04
CA TYR A 196 4.64 9.67 7.01
C TYR A 196 4.18 9.28 5.60
N ILE A 197 3.91 10.25 4.71
CA ILE A 197 3.51 9.98 3.33
C ILE A 197 4.68 9.37 2.56
N PHE A 198 5.85 10.04 2.64
CA PHE A 198 7.10 9.56 2.06
C PHE A 198 7.47 8.16 2.55
N THR A 199 7.38 7.94 3.86
CA THR A 199 7.63 6.65 4.51
C THR A 199 6.71 5.59 3.94
N ALA A 200 5.40 5.87 3.87
CA ALA A 200 4.43 4.91 3.34
C ALA A 200 4.69 4.52 1.88
N ASP A 201 5.16 5.45 1.05
CA ASP A 201 5.56 5.14 -0.34
C ASP A 201 6.90 4.37 -0.39
N MET A 202 7.91 4.83 0.35
CA MET A 202 9.25 4.22 0.39
C MET A 202 9.21 2.76 0.82
N VAL A 203 8.48 2.43 1.89
CA VAL A 203 8.41 1.06 2.42
C VAL A 203 7.75 0.08 1.45
N ARG A 204 6.75 0.53 0.68
CA ARG A 204 6.16 -0.28 -0.40
C ARG A 204 7.18 -0.57 -1.50
N TYR A 205 7.96 0.44 -1.91
CA TYR A 205 9.03 0.22 -2.89
C TYR A 205 10.18 -0.64 -2.35
N LEU A 206 10.53 -0.54 -1.07
CA LEU A 206 11.49 -1.46 -0.45
C LEU A 206 10.96 -2.91 -0.47
N GLY A 207 9.65 -3.08 -0.27
CA GLY A 207 8.95 -4.36 -0.46
C GLY A 207 9.07 -4.90 -1.88
N ASP A 208 8.88 -4.06 -2.91
CA ASP A 208 9.08 -4.44 -4.31
C ASP A 208 10.51 -4.95 -4.60
N TYR A 209 11.51 -4.46 -3.85
CA TYR A 209 12.91 -4.90 -3.94
C TYR A 209 13.28 -6.03 -2.97
N GLY A 210 12.29 -6.58 -2.25
CA GLY A 210 12.45 -7.71 -1.35
C GLY A 210 13.36 -7.43 -0.16
N LEU A 211 13.36 -6.20 0.38
CA LEU A 211 14.11 -5.86 1.58
C LEU A 211 13.20 -5.96 2.82
N PRO A 212 13.39 -6.94 3.72
CA PRO A 212 12.64 -7.03 4.97
C PRO A 212 12.88 -5.83 5.89
N HIS A 213 11.81 -5.19 6.34
CA HIS A 213 11.89 -4.02 7.19
C HIS A 213 10.67 -3.88 8.11
N VAL A 214 10.89 -3.21 9.25
CA VAL A 214 9.84 -2.81 10.18
C VAL A 214 9.95 -1.32 10.47
N VAL A 215 8.82 -0.66 10.68
CA VAL A 215 8.75 0.79 10.87
C VAL A 215 8.29 1.12 12.27
N ASP A 216 8.96 2.06 12.89
CA ASP A 216 8.47 2.76 14.08
C ASP A 216 8.60 4.27 13.87
N PHE A 217 7.92 5.03 14.71
CA PHE A 217 7.81 6.47 14.57
C PHE A 217 8.43 7.18 15.76
N LEU A 218 9.09 8.30 15.48
CA LEU A 218 9.44 9.28 16.51
C LEU A 218 8.86 10.64 16.14
N ARG A 219 8.69 11.52 17.13
CA ARG A 219 8.20 12.88 16.89
C ARG A 219 9.04 13.88 17.64
N VAL A 220 9.65 14.81 16.91
CA VAL A 220 10.38 15.95 17.47
C VAL A 220 9.61 17.25 17.24
N ALA A 221 9.75 18.19 18.17
CA ALA A 221 9.30 19.56 18.01
C ALA A 221 10.43 20.53 18.33
N SER A 222 10.51 21.60 17.54
CA SER A 222 11.32 22.77 17.87
C SER A 222 10.53 23.68 18.82
N TYR A 223 11.17 24.12 19.91
CA TYR A 223 10.54 25.01 20.87
C TYR A 223 10.28 26.38 20.22
N ARG A 224 9.01 26.80 20.11
CA ARG A 224 8.61 28.14 19.67
C ARG A 224 8.34 29.00 20.91
N GLY A 225 9.38 29.59 21.51
CA GLY A 225 9.27 30.53 22.63
C GLY A 225 10.08 31.80 22.39
N THR A 226 9.80 32.87 23.13
CA THR A 226 10.41 34.22 23.06
C THR A 226 11.90 34.28 23.42
N SER A 227 12.52 33.13 23.67
CA SER A 227 13.96 32.98 23.80
C SER A 227 14.37 31.82 22.92
N SER A 228 15.17 32.11 21.89
CA SER A 228 15.74 31.15 20.94
C SER A 228 16.73 30.21 21.63
N THR A 229 16.25 29.40 22.56
CA THR A 229 17.00 28.24 23.02
C THR A 229 16.86 27.23 21.89
N ASN A 230 17.96 26.90 21.20
CA ASN A 230 18.02 25.89 20.13
C ASN A 230 17.71 24.46 20.66
N LYS A 231 16.83 24.33 21.67
CA LYS A 231 16.49 23.07 22.33
C LYS A 231 15.38 22.39 21.55
N MET A 232 15.67 21.20 21.05
CA MET A 232 14.68 20.30 20.48
C MET A 232 14.09 19.46 21.58
N GLN A 233 12.78 19.28 21.54
CA GLN A 233 12.07 18.41 22.45
C GLN A 233 11.56 17.21 21.68
N LEU A 234 11.84 16.02 22.21
CA LEU A 234 11.23 14.81 21.74
C LEU A 234 9.82 14.71 22.36
N LEU A 235 8.81 14.65 21.50
CA LEU A 235 7.41 14.51 21.88
C LEU A 235 6.98 13.05 21.93
N ALA A 236 7.60 12.20 21.10
CA ALA A 236 7.38 10.76 21.11
C ALA A 236 8.68 10.02 20.76
N GLU A 237 9.01 9.04 21.58
CA GLU A 237 10.14 8.13 21.38
C GLU A 237 9.72 6.89 20.58
N THR A 238 10.72 6.27 19.95
CA THR A 238 10.57 4.93 19.38
C THR A 238 10.18 3.93 20.48
N GLN A 239 9.16 3.13 20.20
CA GLN A 239 8.72 2.01 21.02
C GLN A 239 9.63 0.79 20.83
N PHE A 240 10.36 0.68 19.73
CA PHE A 240 11.37 -0.36 19.55
C PHE A 240 12.48 -0.24 20.61
N LYS A 241 12.75 -1.35 21.31
CA LYS A 241 13.74 -1.39 22.41
C LYS A 241 15.05 -2.10 22.03
N ALA A 242 15.05 -2.92 20.98
CA ALA A 242 16.17 -3.80 20.62
C ALA A 242 17.05 -3.29 19.47
N LEU A 243 17.33 -1.98 19.40
CA LEU A 243 18.07 -1.34 18.31
C LEU A 243 19.60 -1.55 18.35
N ARG A 244 20.16 -1.97 19.50
CA ARG A 244 21.61 -2.16 19.64
C ARG A 244 22.15 -3.19 18.66
N GLY A 245 23.25 -2.85 17.99
CA GLY A 245 23.86 -3.73 16.99
C GLY A 245 22.94 -4.09 15.82
N LYS A 246 21.82 -3.38 15.60
CA LYS A 246 20.94 -3.51 14.43
C LYS A 246 21.29 -2.47 13.37
N HIS A 247 20.94 -2.73 12.12
CA HIS A 247 20.96 -1.72 11.07
C HIS A 247 19.72 -0.84 11.19
N VAL A 248 19.93 0.48 11.23
CA VAL A 248 18.84 1.46 11.42
C VAL A 248 18.89 2.50 10.29
N LEU A 249 17.74 2.72 9.65
CA LEU A 249 17.53 3.74 8.64
C LEU A 249 16.51 4.77 9.14
N ILE A 250 16.90 6.04 9.18
CA ILE A 250 15.99 7.14 9.47
C ILE A 250 15.37 7.62 8.15
N LEU A 251 14.04 7.74 8.12
CA LEU A 251 13.31 8.42 7.05
C LEU A 251 12.82 9.78 7.54
N GLU A 252 13.26 10.84 6.85
CA GLU A 252 12.93 12.23 7.15
C GLU A 252 12.38 12.92 5.90
N ASP A 253 11.49 13.90 6.07
CA ASP A 253 10.87 14.60 4.95
C ASP A 253 11.85 15.56 4.26
N ILE A 254 12.54 16.42 5.03
CA ILE A 254 13.47 17.41 4.50
C ILE A 254 14.60 17.73 5.44
N VAL A 255 15.78 17.95 4.86
CA VAL A 255 16.91 18.55 5.58
C VAL A 255 17.20 19.94 5.05
N ASP A 256 17.10 20.90 5.96
CA ASP A 256 17.50 22.30 5.75
C ASP A 256 18.78 22.61 6.55
N SER A 257 18.64 23.12 7.78
CA SER A 257 19.77 23.44 8.65
C SER A 257 20.59 22.25 9.11
N GLY A 258 20.03 21.04 9.05
CA GLY A 258 20.63 19.80 9.56
C GLY A 258 20.57 19.62 11.08
N LYS A 259 20.15 20.65 11.84
CA LYS A 259 20.12 20.59 13.31
C LYS A 259 19.21 19.48 13.84
N THR A 260 18.03 19.31 13.23
CA THR A 260 17.02 18.32 13.67
C THR A 260 17.52 16.92 13.51
N LEU A 261 18.00 16.62 12.31
CA LEU A 261 18.53 15.31 12.01
C LEU A 261 19.78 15.00 12.85
N ARG A 262 20.66 15.99 13.07
CA ARG A 262 21.83 15.81 13.95
C ARG A 262 21.42 15.43 15.38
N TYR A 263 20.43 16.12 15.94
CA TYR A 263 19.90 15.79 17.26
C TYR A 263 19.35 14.36 17.34
N ILE A 264 18.58 13.93 16.34
CA ILE A 264 18.02 12.57 16.28
C ILE A 264 19.15 11.54 16.18
N LEU A 265 20.10 11.76 15.27
CA LEU A 265 21.24 10.85 15.07
C LEU A 265 22.08 10.70 16.35
N ASP A 266 22.45 11.80 16.99
CA ASP A 266 23.24 11.78 18.22
C ASP A 266 22.49 11.05 19.35
N LYS A 267 21.16 11.26 19.47
CA LYS A 267 20.33 10.57 20.46
C LYS A 267 20.29 9.07 20.19
N VAL A 268 19.94 8.66 18.97
CA VAL A 268 19.83 7.23 18.60
C VAL A 268 21.18 6.53 18.76
N GLN A 269 22.27 7.17 18.33
CA GLN A 269 23.61 6.59 18.48
C GLN A 269 23.97 6.38 19.95
N ARG A 270 23.71 7.37 20.81
CA ARG A 270 24.04 7.33 22.23
C ARG A 270 23.21 6.30 23.00
N GLU A 271 21.91 6.25 22.74
CA GLU A 271 20.96 5.44 23.52
C GLU A 271 20.86 4.00 23.04
N HIS A 272 21.10 3.77 21.74
CA HIS A 272 20.88 2.46 21.15
C HIS A 272 22.14 1.81 20.60
N GLN A 273 23.15 2.55 20.16
CA GLN A 273 24.37 1.99 19.57
C GLN A 273 24.06 0.98 18.43
N PRO A 274 23.39 1.41 17.35
CA PRO A 274 23.12 0.55 16.20
C PRO A 274 24.43 0.12 15.50
N ALA A 275 24.38 -0.97 14.74
CA ALA A 275 25.51 -1.42 13.91
C ALA A 275 25.80 -0.41 12.79
N THR A 276 24.74 0.11 12.17
CA THR A 276 24.82 1.25 11.25
C THR A 276 23.63 2.16 11.49
N LEU A 277 23.85 3.47 11.36
CA LEU A 277 22.81 4.48 11.39
C LEU A 277 22.93 5.32 10.12
N LYS A 278 21.93 5.21 9.23
CA LYS A 278 21.88 5.90 7.95
C LYS A 278 20.64 6.77 7.87
N VAL A 279 20.66 7.76 6.99
CA VAL A 279 19.51 8.64 6.74
C VAL A 279 19.11 8.64 5.27
N CYS A 280 17.81 8.47 5.01
CA CYS A 280 17.21 8.80 3.73
C CYS A 280 16.24 9.97 3.89
N VAL A 281 16.36 10.96 2.99
CA VAL A 281 15.48 12.13 2.95
C VAL A 281 14.76 12.20 1.63
N LEU A 282 13.50 12.64 1.68
CA LEU A 282 12.77 12.97 0.47
C LEU A 282 13.38 14.22 -0.19
N ALA A 283 13.63 15.29 0.58
CA ALA A 283 14.17 16.54 0.06
C ALA A 283 15.43 17.01 0.80
N ASP A 284 16.39 17.56 0.06
CA ASP A 284 17.58 18.17 0.63
C ASP A 284 17.80 19.61 0.15
N LYS A 285 18.08 20.52 1.09
CA LYS A 285 18.50 21.91 0.87
C LYS A 285 19.95 22.11 1.33
N PRO A 286 20.96 21.72 0.54
CA PRO A 286 22.36 21.79 0.94
C PRO A 286 22.81 23.23 1.29
N GLY A 287 22.25 24.25 0.62
CA GLY A 287 22.57 25.65 0.90
C GLY A 287 22.08 26.18 2.27
N GLY A 288 21.22 25.44 2.97
CA GLY A 288 20.66 25.83 4.27
C GLY A 288 21.47 25.36 5.49
N ARG A 289 22.51 24.54 5.28
CA ARG A 289 23.23 23.84 6.35
C ARG A 289 23.83 24.77 7.40
N ARG A 290 23.65 24.40 8.67
CA ARG A 290 24.24 25.07 9.86
C ARG A 290 25.10 24.14 10.70
N VAL A 291 25.14 22.85 10.34
CA VAL A 291 25.96 21.81 10.98
C VAL A 291 26.50 20.87 9.90
N THR A 292 27.63 20.23 10.17
CA THR A 292 28.20 19.21 9.28
C THR A 292 27.32 17.96 9.32
N MET A 293 26.46 17.83 8.32
CA MET A 293 25.54 16.70 8.18
C MET A 293 25.19 16.52 6.70
N GLN A 294 25.35 15.29 6.22
CA GLN A 294 24.98 14.86 4.88
C GLN A 294 24.10 13.61 4.97
N PRO A 295 22.88 13.62 4.39
CA PRO A 295 22.07 12.42 4.28
C PRO A 295 22.75 11.39 3.38
N ASP A 296 22.64 10.11 3.72
CA ASP A 296 23.23 9.02 2.94
C ASP A 296 22.45 8.75 1.65
N PHE A 297 21.13 8.96 1.68
CA PHE A 297 20.23 8.77 0.54
C PHE A 297 19.35 10.00 0.37
N VAL A 298 19.32 10.58 -0.82
CA VAL A 298 18.54 11.80 -1.13
C VAL A 298 17.67 11.53 -2.35
N CYS A 299 16.37 11.73 -2.22
CA CYS A 299 15.46 11.61 -3.36
C CYS A 299 15.50 12.87 -4.24
N LEU A 300 15.39 14.06 -3.65
CA LEU A 300 15.33 15.31 -4.40
C LEU A 300 16.23 16.37 -3.74
N THR A 301 17.03 17.07 -4.55
CA THR A 301 17.67 18.32 -4.13
C THR A 301 16.74 19.47 -4.50
N VAL A 302 16.34 20.28 -3.53
CA VAL A 302 15.34 21.35 -3.70
C VAL A 302 15.94 22.72 -3.40
N PRO A 303 15.40 23.82 -3.98
CA PRO A 303 15.92 25.17 -3.73
C PRO A 303 15.77 25.57 -2.26
N ASN A 304 16.57 26.55 -1.84
CA ASN A 304 16.48 27.14 -0.50
C ASN A 304 15.27 28.09 -0.36
N LYS A 305 14.08 27.56 -0.63
CA LYS A 305 12.77 28.21 -0.54
C LYS A 305 11.85 27.36 0.34
N TYR A 306 10.83 27.96 0.94
CA TYR A 306 9.85 27.20 1.72
C TYR A 306 8.99 26.33 0.79
N VAL A 307 8.94 25.02 1.04
CA VAL A 307 8.22 24.07 0.18
C VAL A 307 6.99 23.51 0.89
N ILE A 308 5.96 23.18 0.11
CA ILE A 308 4.70 22.59 0.56
C ILE A 308 4.27 21.44 -0.37
N GLY A 309 3.37 20.59 0.11
CA GLY A 309 2.89 19.43 -0.64
C GLY A 309 3.69 18.17 -0.38
N TYR A 310 3.06 17.02 -0.61
CA TYR A 310 3.64 15.68 -0.46
C TYR A 310 4.34 15.49 0.89
N GLY A 311 3.61 15.76 1.99
CA GLY A 311 4.14 15.70 3.35
C GLY A 311 4.61 17.06 3.89
N PHE A 312 4.99 18.00 3.03
CA PHE A 312 5.34 19.37 3.47
C PHE A 312 4.10 20.24 3.65
N GLU A 313 4.17 21.22 4.56
CA GLU A 313 3.01 22.00 4.97
C GLU A 313 3.33 23.44 5.34
N VAL A 314 2.26 24.23 5.50
CA VAL A 314 2.28 25.45 6.31
C VAL A 314 1.06 25.44 7.25
N ASN A 315 1.31 25.51 8.56
CA ASN A 315 0.30 25.33 9.61
C ASN A 315 -0.62 24.13 9.33
N ASP A 316 -0.04 22.99 8.99
CA ASP A 316 -0.66 21.71 8.60
C ASP A 316 -1.49 21.71 7.31
N ARG A 317 -1.56 22.83 6.57
CA ARG A 317 -2.21 22.87 5.25
C ARG A 317 -1.29 22.31 4.18
N PHE A 318 -1.90 21.83 3.09
CA PHE A 318 -1.24 21.38 1.85
C PHE A 318 -0.44 20.08 1.96
N ARG A 319 -0.29 19.50 3.15
CA ARG A 319 0.41 18.21 3.37
C ARG A 319 -0.02 17.10 2.40
N CYS A 320 -1.31 17.06 2.05
CA CYS A 320 -1.91 16.02 1.22
C CYS A 320 -1.78 16.24 -0.29
N PHE A 321 -1.16 17.33 -0.76
CA PHE A 321 -0.96 17.51 -2.20
C PHE A 321 0.01 16.47 -2.75
N ARG A 322 -0.18 16.07 -4.01
CA ARG A 322 0.62 15.04 -4.67
C ARG A 322 1.96 15.55 -5.21
N HIS A 323 2.08 16.86 -5.35
CA HIS A 323 3.24 17.54 -5.93
C HIS A 323 3.90 18.44 -4.89
N ILE A 324 5.17 18.76 -5.10
CA ILE A 324 5.94 19.68 -4.26
C ILE A 324 6.02 21.03 -4.95
N PHE A 325 5.71 22.09 -4.23
CA PHE A 325 5.76 23.47 -4.70
C PHE A 325 6.58 24.33 -3.74
N THR A 326 7.11 25.45 -4.23
CA THR A 326 7.50 26.55 -3.36
C THR A 326 6.27 27.37 -2.97
N LEU A 327 6.23 27.84 -1.73
CA LEU A 327 5.12 28.64 -1.19
C LEU A 327 5.31 30.11 -1.55
N ARG A 328 4.26 30.77 -2.03
CA ARG A 328 4.27 32.24 -2.19
C ARG A 328 4.48 32.92 -0.83
N PRO A 329 5.36 33.94 -0.72
CA PRO A 329 5.63 34.60 0.56
C PRO A 329 4.39 35.12 1.30
N GLY A 330 3.39 35.64 0.56
CA GLY A 330 2.13 36.15 1.14
C GLY A 330 1.23 35.08 1.77
N GLU A 331 1.43 33.80 1.45
CA GLU A 331 0.58 32.70 1.90
C GLU A 331 1.03 32.09 3.24
N ALA A 332 2.25 32.40 3.70
CA ALA A 332 2.85 31.81 4.89
C ALA A 332 2.06 32.03 6.19
N ARG A 333 1.27 33.11 6.25
CA ARG A 333 0.45 33.48 7.42
C ARG A 333 -1.05 33.46 7.15
N ARG A 334 -1.48 32.89 6.03
CA ARG A 334 -2.90 32.89 5.62
C ARG A 334 -3.82 32.20 6.62
N TYR A 335 -3.34 31.15 7.28
CA TYR A 335 -4.11 30.39 8.27
C TYR A 335 -3.38 30.33 9.62
N PRO A 336 -3.40 31.42 10.43
CA PRO A 336 -2.56 31.54 11.62
C PRO A 336 -3.16 30.90 12.87
N ALA A 337 -4.46 30.59 12.88
CA ALA A 337 -5.13 30.03 14.04
C ALA A 337 -4.54 28.65 14.42
N HIS A 338 -4.32 28.45 15.72
CA HIS A 338 -3.89 27.17 16.27
C HIS A 338 -4.97 26.11 16.04
N LEU A 339 -4.56 24.92 15.62
CA LEU A 339 -5.44 23.78 15.34
C LEU A 339 -5.68 22.90 16.56
#